data_AF-X1SGU3-F1
#
_entry.id   AF-X1SGU3-F1
#
_cell.length_a   1.000
_cell.length_b   1.000
_cell.length_c   1.000
_cell.angle_alpha   90.00
_cell.angle_beta   90.00
_cell.angle_gamma   90.00
#
_symmetry.space_group_name_H-M   'P 1'
#
loop_
_entity.id
_entity.type
_entity.pdbx_description
1 polymer ?
#
loop_
_entity_poly.entity_id
_entity_poly.type
_entity_poly.pdbx_seq_one_letter_code
_entity_poly.pdbx_strand_id
1 'polypeptide(L)' 'PNEGLALQEAARDAFRTKLHNLGVQFSIAVAEKRWTSALDVGQKIITDFPNSRMSEEIRGKLEVLTQNVQMQSS' A
#
# COMPACT_ATOMS: atom_id res chain seq x y z
N PRO A 1 -18.73 22.26 21.50
CA PRO A 1 -17.97 20.98 21.53
C PRO A 1 -18.28 20.08 20.32
N ASN A 2 -17.91 20.53 19.10
CA ASN A 2 -18.18 19.81 17.85
C ASN A 2 -16.95 19.69 16.92
N GLU A 3 -15.86 20.40 17.22
CA GLU A 3 -14.66 20.46 16.38
C GLU A 3 -13.85 19.16 16.41
N GLY A 4 -13.85 18.43 17.53
CA GLY A 4 -13.12 17.15 17.65
C GLY A 4 -13.70 16.02 16.78
N LEU A 5 -15.02 15.98 16.59
CA LEU A 5 -15.69 15.01 15.71
C LEU A 5 -15.36 15.28 14.24
N ALA A 6 -15.46 16.55 13.81
CA ALA A 6 -15.14 16.94 12.43
C ALA A 6 -13.67 16.67 12.06
N LEU A 7 -12.73 16.92 12.99
CA LEU A 7 -11.31 16.60 12.79
C LEU A 7 -11.06 15.09 12.67
N GLN A 8 -11.75 14.28 13.49
CA GLN A 8 -11.63 12.83 13.43
C GLN A 8 -12.21 12.26 12.12
N GLU A 9 -13.34 12.78 11.65
CA GLU A 9 -13.93 12.40 10.37
C GLU A 9 -13.00 12.74 9.19
N ALA A 10 -12.48 13.98 9.16
CA ALA A 10 -11.52 14.40 8.13
C ALA A 10 -10.24 13.54 8.13
N ALA A 11 -9.72 13.20 9.31
CA ALA A 11 -8.54 12.33 9.42
C ALA A 11 -8.82 10.91 8.89
N ARG A 12 -10.02 10.36 9.15
CA ARG A 12 -10.42 9.04 8.64
C ARG A 12 -10.57 9.04 7.13
N ASP A 13 -11.12 10.10 6.53
CA ASP A 13 -11.22 10.19 5.08
C ASP A 13 -9.86 10.35 4.41
N ALA A 14 -8.99 11.21 4.94
CA ALA A 14 -7.62 11.33 4.46
C ALA A 14 -6.88 9.99 4.51
N PHE A 15 -7.09 9.20 5.57
CA PHE A 15 -6.52 7.86 5.72
C PHE A 15 -7.01 6.90 4.63
N ARG A 16 -8.32 6.86 4.36
CA ARG A 16 -8.90 6.04 3.29
C ARG A 16 -8.39 6.45 1.91
N THR A 17 -8.34 7.74 1.62
CA THR A 17 -7.80 8.27 0.35
C THR A 17 -6.35 7.88 0.16
N LYS A 18 -5.52 8.00 1.21
CA LYS A 18 -4.11 7.59 1.14
C LYS A 18 -3.96 6.08 0.87
N LEU A 19 -4.73 5.23 1.55
CA LEU A 19 -4.73 3.79 1.29
C LEU A 19 -5.12 3.47 -0.16
N HIS A 20 -6.18 4.10 -0.66
CA HIS A 20 -6.63 3.93 -2.04
C HIS A 20 -5.55 4.33 -3.05
N ASN A 21 -4.94 5.51 -2.86
CA ASN A 21 -3.88 6.02 -3.75
C ASN A 21 -2.66 5.10 -3.76
N LEU A 22 -2.28 4.52 -2.61
CA LEU A 22 -1.20 3.54 -2.55
C LEU A 22 -1.58 2.24 -3.25
N GLY A 23 -2.82 1.76 -3.07
CA GLY A 23 -3.32 0.57 -3.77
C GLY A 23 -3.33 0.73 -5.29
N VAL A 24 -3.70 1.90 -5.80
CA VAL A 24 -3.62 2.23 -7.23
C VAL A 24 -2.16 2.21 -7.71
N GLN A 25 -1.25 2.87 -7.00
CA GLN A 25 0.19 2.87 -7.34
C GLN A 25 0.79 1.46 -7.35
N PHE A 26 0.43 0.63 -6.36
CA PHE A 26 0.85 -0.77 -6.30
C PHE A 26 0.35 -1.53 -7.53
N SER A 27 -0.92 -1.38 -7.88
CA SER A 27 -1.54 -2.07 -9.01
C SER A 27 -0.89 -1.68 -10.34
N ILE A 28 -0.59 -0.38 -10.53
CA ILE A 28 0.14 0.12 -11.70
C ILE A 28 1.55 -0.47 -11.74
N ALA A 29 2.30 -0.44 -10.62
CA ALA A 29 3.66 -0.97 -10.57
C ALA A 29 3.71 -2.47 -10.90
N VAL A 30 2.74 -3.26 -10.42
CA VAL A 30 2.61 -4.68 -10.76
C VAL A 30 2.27 -4.87 -12.24
N ALA A 31 1.33 -4.09 -12.78
CA ALA A 31 0.94 -4.18 -14.20
C ALA A 31 2.10 -3.83 -15.14
N GLU A 32 2.92 -2.83 -14.77
CA GLU A 32 4.11 -2.42 -15.51
C GLU A 32 5.35 -3.29 -15.22
N LYS A 33 5.22 -4.34 -14.41
CA LYS A 33 6.33 -5.21 -13.96
C LYS A 33 7.48 -4.44 -13.31
N ARG A 34 7.18 -3.28 -12.70
CA ARG A 34 8.13 -2.50 -11.91
C ARG A 34 8.20 -3.08 -10.50
N TRP A 35 8.83 -4.25 -10.38
CA TRP A 35 8.79 -5.04 -9.14
C TRP A 35 9.38 -4.30 -7.94
N THR A 36 10.45 -3.53 -8.14
CA THR A 36 11.07 -2.71 -7.09
C THR A 36 10.10 -1.66 -6.55
N SER A 37 9.37 -0.98 -7.44
CA SER A 37 8.34 -0.01 -7.06
C SER A 37 7.14 -0.68 -6.39
N ALA A 38 6.71 -1.83 -6.89
CA ALA A 38 5.62 -2.60 -6.28
C ALA A 38 5.98 -3.07 -4.86
N LEU A 39 7.24 -3.49 -4.65
CA LEU A 39 7.74 -3.90 -3.35
C LEU A 39 7.79 -2.73 -2.36
N ASP A 40 8.30 -1.57 -2.78
CA ASP A 40 8.35 -0.35 -1.96
C ASP A 40 6.94 0.12 -1.53
N VAL A 41 6.03 0.27 -2.49
CA VAL A 41 4.65 0.68 -2.21
C VAL A 41 3.94 -0.37 -1.34
N GLY A 42 4.16 -1.65 -1.60
CA GLY A 42 3.58 -2.74 -0.82
C GLY A 42 4.05 -2.72 0.64
N GLN A 43 5.34 -2.51 0.86
CA GLN A 43 5.90 -2.39 2.20
C GLN A 43 5.33 -1.16 2.93
N LYS A 44 5.17 -0.04 2.23
CA LYS A 44 4.55 1.17 2.76
C LYS A 44 3.10 0.95 3.18
N ILE A 45 2.31 0.22 2.39
CA ILE A 45 0.92 -0.12 2.76
C ILE A 45 0.89 -0.95 4.03
N ILE A 46 1.81 -1.91 4.19
CA ILE A 46 1.86 -2.76 5.39
C ILE A 46 2.25 -1.98 6.63
N THR A 47 3.18 -1.04 6.50
CA THR A 47 3.64 -0.21 7.63
C THR A 47 2.61 0.85 8.02
N ASP A 48 2.03 1.55 7.04
CA ASP A 48 1.10 2.66 7.29
C ASP A 48 -0.34 2.17 7.59
N PHE A 49 -0.72 0.97 7.09
CA PHE A 49 -2.08 0.43 7.16
C PHE A 49 -2.11 -1.05 7.60
N PRO A 50 -1.48 -1.43 8.73
CA PRO A 50 -1.24 -2.82 9.11
C PRO A 50 -2.51 -3.65 9.39
N ASN A 51 -3.65 -2.99 9.65
CA ASN A 51 -4.94 -3.61 9.92
C ASN A 51 -5.89 -3.56 8.71
N SER A 52 -5.41 -3.13 7.55
CA SER A 52 -6.21 -3.08 6.34
C SER A 52 -6.18 -4.42 5.63
N ARG A 53 -7.31 -4.82 5.04
CA ARG A 53 -7.38 -6.01 4.17
C ARG A 53 -6.32 -5.99 3.08
N MET A 54 -6.07 -4.81 2.50
CA MET A 54 -5.05 -4.62 1.46
C MET A 54 -3.64 -4.98 1.96
N SER A 55 -3.30 -4.63 3.21
CA SER A 55 -2.02 -5.01 3.79
C SER A 55 -1.86 -6.52 3.95
N GLU A 56 -2.93 -7.23 4.34
CA GLU A 56 -2.93 -8.69 4.46
C GLU A 56 -2.72 -9.35 3.10
N GLU A 57 -3.42 -8.87 2.06
CA GLU A 57 -3.27 -9.36 0.69
C GLU A 57 -1.87 -9.12 0.13
N ILE A 58 -1.27 -7.96 0.43
CA ILE A 58 0.09 -7.62 -0.04
C ILE A 58 1.15 -8.43 0.70
N ARG A 59 0.99 -8.69 2.01
CA ARG A 59 1.89 -9.57 2.76
C ARG A 59 2.03 -10.93 2.10
N GLY A 60 0.92 -11.51 1.63
CA GLY A 60 0.93 -12.78 0.90
C GLY A 60 1.64 -12.73 -0.46
N LYS A 61 1.77 -11.54 -1.07
CA LYS A 61 2.42 -11.34 -2.38
C LYS A 61 3.86 -10.85 -2.27
N LEU A 62 4.31 -10.45 -1.08
CA LEU A 62 5.59 -9.78 -0.85
C LEU A 62 6.79 -10.70 -1.14
N GLU A 63 6.65 -11.99 -0.82
CA GLU A 63 7.66 -13.00 -1.13
C GLU A 63 7.86 -13.12 -2.65
N VAL A 64 6.77 -13.23 -3.40
CA VAL A 64 6.79 -13.29 -4.87
C VAL A 64 7.39 -12.02 -5.46
N LEU A 65 7.03 -10.83 -4.95
CA LEU A 65 7.62 -9.57 -5.41
C LEU A 65 9.12 -9.52 -5.15
N THR A 66 9.58 -9.98 -4.00
CA THR A 66 11.01 -10.03 -3.64
C THR A 66 11.78 -10.93 -4.60
N GLN A 67 11.25 -12.12 -4.91
CA GLN A 67 11.84 -13.03 -5.90
C GLN A 67 11.91 -12.38 -7.29
N ASN A 68 10.85 -11.70 -7.72
CA ASN A 68 10.82 -11.01 -9.01
C ASN A 68 11.82 -9.85 -9.11
N VAL A 69 12.04 -9.10 -8.01
CA VAL A 69 13.09 -8.07 -7.94
C VAL A 69 14.49 -8.68 -8.09
N GLN A 70 14.75 -9.80 -7.41
CA GLN A 70 16.04 -10.51 -7.52
C GLN A 70 16.29 -11.00 -8.96
N MET A 71 15.27 -11.57 -9.61
CA MET A 71 15.37 -12.02 -11.00
C MET A 71 15.57 -10.88 -12.00
N GLN A 72 14.98 -9.69 -11.77
CA GLN A 72 15.20 -8.52 -12.63
C GLN A 72 16.59 -7.90 -12.51
N SER A 73 17.25 -8.11 -11.36
CA SER A 73 18.58 -7.55 -11.08
C SER A 73 19.73 -8.48 -11.51
N SER A 74 19.39 -9.63 -12.12
CA SER A 74 20.33 -10.69 -12.56
C SER A 74 20.58 -10.64 -14.06
#